data_AF-A0A839ER96-F1
#
_entry.id   AF-A0A839ER96-F1
#
_cell.length_a   1.000
_cell.length_b   1.000
_cell.length_c   1.000
_cell.angle_alpha   90.00
_cell.angle_beta   90.00
_cell.angle_gamma   90.00
#
_symmetry.space_group_name_H-M   'P 1'
#
loop_
_entity.id
_entity.type
_entity.pdbx_description
1 polymer ?
#
loop_
_entity_poly.entity_id
_entity_poly.type
_entity_poly.pdbx_seq_one_letter_code
_entity_poly.pdbx_strand_id
1 'polypeptide(L)'
;MFDTKIAIVVRDDLATWQKLNVSSFLTSGLFAQAPGLIGEPYVDRAGYHYHPLPIQPLIVLTADQATLSTIHRRSLEREVKSCLYIEEMFSTGYDQANRAVFSRFAPDDAKVVGIALRGEKKLIDKITKGAKMHP
;
A
#
# COMPACT_ATOMS: atom_id res chain seq x y z
N MET A 1 -4.43 -2.05 21.25
CA MET A 1 -3.07 -1.86 20.68
C MET A 1 -2.81 -3.01 19.72
N PHE A 2 -2.30 -2.76 18.51
CA PHE A 2 -2.06 -3.82 17.52
C PHE A 2 -0.63 -4.33 17.60
N ASP A 3 -0.41 -5.64 17.45
CA ASP A 3 0.94 -6.23 17.31
C ASP A 3 1.54 -6.01 15.91
N THR A 4 0.67 -5.73 14.95
CA THR A 4 1.02 -5.46 13.56
C THR A 4 1.15 -3.96 13.27
N LYS A 5 1.76 -3.64 12.13
CA LYS A 5 1.82 -2.30 11.53
C LYS A 5 1.28 -2.38 10.12
N ILE A 6 0.58 -1.33 9.70
CA ILE A 6 0.25 -1.08 8.28
C ILE A 6 1.12 0.07 7.79
N ALA A 7 1.84 -0.15 6.69
CA ALA A 7 2.65 0.86 6.03
C ALA A 7 2.32 0.91 4.54
N ILE A 8 2.16 2.12 4.02
CA ILE A 8 2.05 2.42 2.59
C ILE A 8 3.27 3.27 2.23
N VAL A 9 4.00 2.90 1.19
CA VAL A 9 5.12 3.69 0.67
C VAL A 9 4.79 4.08 -0.76
N VAL A 10 4.74 5.37 -1.06
CA VAL A 10 4.51 5.92 -2.41
C VAL A 10 5.79 6.54 -2.96
N ARG A 11 5.96 6.53 -4.28
CA ARG A 11 7.13 7.15 -4.92
C ARG A 11 7.05 8.66 -4.80
N ASP A 12 8.17 9.29 -4.48
CA ASP A 12 8.22 10.71 -4.09
C ASP A 12 7.97 11.69 -5.25
N ASP A 13 8.34 11.32 -6.47
CA ASP A 13 8.21 12.08 -7.71
C ASP A 13 6.79 12.13 -8.30
N LEU A 14 5.84 11.35 -7.76
CA LEU A 14 4.47 11.32 -8.26
C LEU A 14 3.74 12.66 -8.01
N ALA A 15 2.86 13.03 -8.94
CA ALA A 15 1.90 14.08 -8.69
C ALA A 15 1.01 13.73 -7.49
N THR A 16 0.54 14.73 -6.73
CA THR A 16 -0.29 14.50 -5.54
C THR A 16 -1.50 13.62 -5.82
N TRP A 17 -2.19 13.83 -6.95
CA TRP A 17 -3.35 13.03 -7.32
C TRP A 17 -2.98 11.56 -7.60
N GLN A 18 -1.80 11.28 -8.16
CA GLN A 18 -1.30 9.93 -8.37
C GLN A 18 -1.00 9.25 -7.03
N LYS A 19 -0.39 9.96 -6.09
CA LYS A 19 -0.13 9.45 -4.72
C LYS A 19 -1.41 9.06 -4.01
N LEU A 20 -2.45 9.90 -4.11
CA LEU A 20 -3.78 9.63 -3.56
C LEU A 20 -4.39 8.39 -4.22
N ASN A 21 -4.39 8.33 -5.56
CA ASN A 21 -4.93 7.20 -6.31
C ASN A 21 -4.24 5.87 -5.96
N VAL A 22 -2.91 5.84 -6.02
CA VAL A 22 -2.10 4.66 -5.66
C VAL A 22 -2.38 4.23 -4.23
N SER A 23 -2.39 5.17 -3.26
CA SER A 23 -2.71 4.84 -1.87
C SER A 23 -4.09 4.20 -1.74
N SER A 24 -5.11 4.73 -2.41
CA SER A 24 -6.47 4.16 -2.39
C SER A 24 -6.52 2.72 -2.96
N PHE A 25 -5.85 2.46 -4.08
CA PHE A 25 -5.76 1.11 -4.66
C PHE A 25 -5.04 0.13 -3.73
N LEU A 26 -3.93 0.55 -3.13
CA LEU A 26 -3.15 -0.30 -2.24
C LEU A 26 -3.91 -0.61 -0.94
N THR A 27 -4.61 0.38 -0.39
CA THR A 27 -5.42 0.23 0.82
C THR A 27 -6.59 -0.74 0.60
N SER A 28 -7.25 -0.73 -0.56
CA SER A 28 -8.36 -1.64 -0.85
C SER A 28 -7.90 -3.11 -0.86
N GLY A 29 -6.77 -3.40 -1.52
CA GLY A 29 -6.17 -4.72 -1.52
C GLY A 29 -5.77 -5.20 -0.11
N LEU A 30 -5.25 -4.29 0.71
CA LEU A 30 -4.81 -4.62 2.07
C LEU A 30 -5.98 -5.04 2.97
N PHE A 31 -7.12 -4.34 2.88
CA PHE A 31 -8.32 -4.69 3.66
C PHE A 31 -9.03 -5.93 3.14
N ALA A 32 -9.00 -6.18 1.83
CA ALA A 32 -9.52 -7.41 1.26
C ALA A 32 -8.80 -8.66 1.79
N GLN A 33 -7.55 -8.53 2.24
CA GLN A 33 -6.72 -9.64 2.72
C GLN A 33 -6.61 -9.74 4.24
N ALA A 34 -7.26 -8.86 5.00
CA ALA A 34 -7.12 -8.80 6.45
C ALA A 34 -8.48 -8.72 7.15
N PRO A 35 -9.20 -9.86 7.25
CA PRO A 35 -10.44 -9.95 8.02
C PRO A 35 -10.24 -9.42 9.45
N GLY A 36 -11.22 -8.63 9.94
CA GLY A 36 -11.16 -8.01 11.27
C GLY A 36 -10.42 -6.67 11.34
N LEU A 37 -9.91 -6.13 10.22
CA LEU A 37 -9.40 -4.76 10.19
C LEU A 37 -10.48 -3.69 10.03
N ILE A 38 -11.65 -4.05 9.52
CA ILE A 38 -12.79 -3.15 9.37
C ILE A 38 -13.60 -3.20 10.67
N GLY A 39 -13.89 -2.03 11.24
CA GLY A 39 -14.63 -1.89 12.48
C GLY A 39 -16.14 -1.89 12.28
N GLU A 40 -16.84 -1.19 13.18
CA GLU A 40 -18.28 -1.01 13.13
C GLU A 40 -18.70 0.23 12.34
N PRO A 41 -19.93 0.27 11.81
CA PRO A 41 -20.47 1.45 11.15
C PRO A 41 -20.37 2.69 12.05
N TYR A 42 -19.99 3.81 11.44
CA TYR A 42 -19.96 5.09 12.14
C TYR A 42 -21.38 5.63 12.19
N VAL A 43 -21.78 6.20 13.33
CA VAL A 43 -23.09 6.84 13.51
C VAL A 43 -22.85 8.27 13.95
N ASP A 44 -23.40 9.22 13.21
CA ASP A 44 -23.31 10.62 13.61
C ASP A 44 -24.30 10.97 14.73
N ARG A 45 -24.25 12.21 15.20
CA ARG A 45 -25.14 12.70 16.27
C ARG A 45 -26.62 12.68 15.86
N ALA A 46 -26.94 12.70 14.57
CA ALA A 46 -28.32 12.68 14.07
C ALA A 46 -28.86 11.27 13.84
N GLY A 47 -28.04 10.23 14.06
CA GLY A 47 -28.42 8.83 13.83
C GLY A 47 -28.22 8.35 12.39
N TYR A 48 -27.55 9.12 11.53
CA TYR A 48 -27.18 8.63 10.19
C TYR A 48 -26.00 7.65 10.29
N HIS A 49 -26.10 6.56 9.54
CA HIS A 49 -25.08 5.51 9.47
C HIS A 49 -24.15 5.72 8.28
N TYR A 50 -22.86 5.49 8.50
CA TYR A 50 -21.80 5.54 7.50
C TYR A 50 -21.04 4.22 7.47
N HIS A 51 -20.34 3.96 6.38
CA HIS A 51 -19.54 2.75 6.25
C HIS A 51 -18.48 2.64 7.37
N PRO A 52 -18.22 1.42 7.84
CA PRO A 52 -17.14 1.19 8.79
C PRO A 52 -15.79 1.54 8.17
N LEU A 53 -14.88 2.03 9.01
CA LEU A 53 -13.51 2.34 8.64
C LEU A 53 -12.53 1.38 9.31
N PRO A 54 -11.25 1.37 8.87
CA PRO A 54 -10.22 0.55 9.49
C PRO A 54 -9.99 0.90 10.95
N ILE A 55 -9.89 -0.10 11.81
CA ILE A 55 -9.60 0.08 13.25
C ILE A 55 -8.11 0.31 13.54
N GLN A 56 -7.24 -0.05 12.59
CA GLN A 56 -5.78 0.05 12.73
C GLN A 56 -5.25 1.26 11.95
N PRO A 57 -4.42 2.13 12.57
CA PRO A 57 -3.78 3.24 11.87
C PRO A 57 -2.91 2.79 10.69
N LEU A 58 -2.94 3.56 9.60
CA LEU A 58 -2.09 3.38 8.43
C LEU A 58 -1.02 4.48 8.41
N ILE A 59 0.24 4.09 8.25
CA ILE A 59 1.35 5.03 8.11
C ILE A 59 1.67 5.20 6.62
N VAL A 60 1.68 6.45 6.15
CA VAL A 60 2.06 6.79 4.77
C VAL A 60 3.50 7.31 4.76
N LEU A 61 4.33 6.65 3.97
CA LEU A 61 5.74 6.95 3.76
C LEU A 61 5.97 7.32 2.30
N THR A 62 7.10 7.95 2.03
CA THR A 62 7.57 8.28 0.69
C THR A 62 9.02 7.83 0.51
N ALA A 63 9.38 7.45 -0.72
CA ALA A 63 10.75 7.07 -1.07
C ALA A 63 11.02 7.23 -2.58
N ASP A 64 12.30 7.27 -2.96
CA ASP A 64 12.71 7.22 -4.37
C ASP A 64 12.52 5.81 -4.98
N GLN A 65 12.68 5.70 -6.30
CA GLN A 65 12.53 4.44 -7.04
C GLN A 65 13.45 3.34 -6.52
N ALA A 66 14.73 3.64 -6.28
CA ALA A 66 15.72 2.64 -5.86
C ALA A 66 15.40 2.07 -4.46
N THR A 67 14.93 2.94 -3.56
CA THR A 67 14.48 2.57 -2.23
C THR A 67 13.20 1.73 -2.32
N LEU A 68 12.23 2.08 -3.17
CA LEU A 68 11.04 1.26 -3.38
C LEU A 68 11.36 -0.12 -3.94
N SER A 69 12.25 -0.24 -4.92
CA SER A 69 12.73 -1.53 -5.43
C SER A 69 13.38 -2.36 -4.33
N THR A 70 14.15 -1.73 -3.44
CA THR A 70 14.74 -2.38 -2.28
C THR A 70 13.68 -2.85 -1.26
N ILE A 71 12.66 -2.04 -1.00
CA ILE A 71 11.53 -2.39 -0.11
C ILE A 71 10.74 -3.57 -0.70
N HIS A 72 10.46 -3.55 -2.00
CA HIS A 72 9.80 -4.63 -2.71
C HIS A 72 10.59 -5.93 -2.59
N ARG A 73 11.89 -5.93 -2.93
CA ARG A 73 12.75 -7.11 -2.77
C ARG A 73 12.75 -7.65 -1.34
N ARG A 74 12.89 -6.77 -0.33
CA ARG A 74 12.86 -7.18 1.09
C ARG A 74 11.52 -7.79 1.50
N SER A 75 10.40 -7.32 0.95
CA SER A 75 9.09 -7.91 1.23
C SER A 75 9.01 -9.35 0.73
N LEU A 76 9.56 -9.62 -0.46
CA LEU A 76 9.62 -10.97 -1.04
C LEU A 76 10.57 -11.88 -0.25
N GLU A 77 11.80 -11.41 0.04
CA GLU A 77 12.80 -12.16 0.83
C GLU A 77 12.33 -12.53 2.23
N ARG A 78 11.40 -11.76 2.80
CA ARG A 78 10.83 -11.96 4.12
C ARG A 78 9.43 -12.56 4.09
N GLU A 79 8.99 -13.00 2.91
CA GLU A 79 7.70 -13.66 2.69
C GLU A 79 6.49 -12.83 3.16
N VAL A 80 6.60 -11.50 3.12
CA VAL A 80 5.50 -10.59 3.43
C VAL A 80 4.80 -10.22 2.13
N LYS A 81 3.64 -10.84 1.90
CA LYS A 81 2.78 -10.53 0.76
C LYS A 81 2.34 -9.06 0.82
N SER A 82 2.54 -8.34 -0.28
CA SER A 82 2.27 -6.91 -0.40
C SER A 82 1.17 -6.62 -1.43
N CYS A 83 0.52 -5.47 -1.28
CA CYS A 83 -0.17 -4.83 -2.40
C CYS A 83 0.86 -3.97 -3.13
N LEU A 84 0.86 -4.03 -4.47
CA LEU A 84 1.89 -3.38 -5.29
C LEU A 84 1.24 -2.68 -6.49
N TYR A 85 1.75 -1.49 -6.83
CA TYR A 85 1.32 -0.71 -7.99
C TYR A 85 2.57 -0.31 -8.76
N ILE A 86 2.58 -0.57 -10.08
CA ILE A 86 3.69 -0.19 -10.99
C ILE A 86 3.28 0.96 -11.91
N GLU A 87 4.24 1.72 -12.40
CA GLU A 87 4.04 2.92 -13.22
C GLU A 87 3.15 2.67 -14.44
N GLU A 88 3.35 1.54 -15.12
CA GLU A 88 2.65 1.19 -16.35
C GLU A 88 1.13 1.02 -16.15
N MET A 89 0.68 0.71 -14.92
CA MET A 89 -0.75 0.58 -14.62
C MET A 89 -1.50 1.92 -14.76
N PHE A 90 -0.82 3.07 -14.67
CA PHE A 90 -1.45 4.37 -14.96
C PHE A 90 -1.93 4.51 -16.40
N SER A 91 -1.36 3.72 -17.33
CA SER A 91 -1.72 3.77 -18.75
C SER A 91 -2.96 2.93 -19.11
N THR A 92 -3.55 2.24 -18.13
CA THR A 92 -4.72 1.37 -18.35
C THR A 92 -5.93 1.82 -17.52
N GLY A 93 -7.13 1.37 -17.90
CA GLY A 93 -8.38 1.79 -17.28
C GLY A 93 -9.14 0.70 -16.52
N TYR A 94 -8.65 -0.55 -16.49
CA TYR A 94 -9.39 -1.68 -15.91
C TYR A 94 -8.48 -2.80 -15.38
N ASP A 95 -9.00 -3.57 -14.42
CA ASP A 95 -8.25 -4.61 -13.69
C ASP A 95 -7.53 -5.61 -14.61
N GLN A 96 -8.21 -6.16 -15.61
CA GLN A 96 -7.62 -7.17 -16.48
C GLN A 96 -6.41 -6.60 -17.25
N ALA A 97 -6.46 -5.35 -17.72
CA ALA A 97 -5.33 -4.71 -18.37
C ALA A 97 -4.20 -4.40 -17.37
N ASN A 98 -4.54 -3.92 -16.17
CA ASN A 98 -3.57 -3.70 -15.10
C ASN A 98 -2.80 -4.99 -14.76
N ARG A 99 -3.49 -6.12 -14.61
CA ARG A 99 -2.84 -7.40 -14.33
C ARG A 99 -2.00 -7.91 -15.51
N ALA A 100 -2.49 -7.72 -16.74
CA ALA A 100 -1.76 -8.12 -17.94
C ALA A 100 -0.49 -7.30 -18.18
N VAL A 101 -0.48 -6.00 -17.82
CA VAL A 101 0.74 -5.19 -17.88
C VAL A 101 1.66 -5.48 -16.71
N PHE A 102 1.11 -5.69 -15.51
CA PHE A 102 1.86 -6.06 -14.31
C PHE A 102 2.66 -7.35 -14.51
N SER A 103 2.07 -8.37 -15.13
CA SER A 103 2.71 -9.68 -15.34
C SER A 103 3.89 -9.66 -16.33
N ARG A 104 4.19 -8.51 -16.96
CA ARG A 104 5.33 -8.36 -17.88
C ARG A 104 6.64 -8.02 -17.15
N PHE A 105 6.58 -7.69 -15.87
CA PHE A 105 7.70 -7.20 -15.09
C PHE A 105 8.04 -8.17 -13.95
N ALA A 106 9.32 -8.28 -13.66
CA ALA A 106 9.90 -8.95 -12.52
C ALA A 106 10.27 -7.92 -11.41
N PRO A 107 10.57 -8.36 -10.19
CA PRO A 107 10.99 -7.45 -9.12
C PRO A 107 12.18 -6.55 -9.48
N ASP A 108 13.07 -7.03 -10.35
CA ASP A 108 14.31 -6.34 -10.71
C ASP A 108 14.13 -5.26 -11.81
N ASP A 109 13.02 -5.30 -12.56
CA ASP A 109 12.74 -4.34 -13.64
C ASP A 109 11.43 -3.54 -13.46
N ALA A 110 10.58 -3.91 -12.50
CA ALA A 110 9.35 -3.20 -12.19
C ALA A 110 9.60 -1.78 -11.65
N LYS A 111 8.98 -0.79 -12.29
CA LYS A 111 8.93 0.59 -11.80
C LYS A 111 7.83 0.75 -10.75
N VAL A 112 8.09 0.24 -9.55
CA VAL A 112 7.14 0.33 -8.43
C VAL A 112 6.88 1.79 -8.07
N VAL A 113 5.61 2.21 -8.13
CA VAL A 113 5.15 3.55 -7.74
C VAL A 113 4.48 3.57 -6.37
N GLY A 114 4.07 2.39 -5.87
CA GLY A 114 3.68 2.25 -4.48
C GLY A 114 3.58 0.79 -4.01
N ILE A 115 3.76 0.61 -2.70
CA ILE A 115 3.67 -0.68 -2.01
C ILE A 115 2.95 -0.51 -0.67
N ALA A 116 2.05 -1.43 -0.33
CA ALA A 116 1.45 -1.51 1.00
C ALA A 116 1.64 -2.87 1.64
N LEU A 117 1.92 -2.86 2.94
CA LEU A 117 2.33 -4.01 3.72
C LEU A 117 1.60 -4.00 5.07
N ARG A 118 1.25 -5.20 5.54
CA ARG A 118 0.82 -5.43 6.93
C ARG A 118 1.57 -6.63 7.51
N GLY A 119 2.08 -6.48 8.73
CA GLY A 119 2.82 -7.54 9.41
C GLY A 119 3.29 -7.11 10.79
N GLU A 120 4.06 -7.95 11.48
CA GLU A 120 4.67 -7.61 12.78
C GLU A 120 5.43 -6.28 12.68
N LYS A 121 5.25 -5.38 13.67
CA LYS A 121 5.82 -4.02 13.64
C LYS A 121 7.30 -3.98 13.27
N LYS A 122 8.14 -4.73 13.98
CA LYS A 122 9.60 -4.73 13.76
C LYS A 122 9.97 -5.27 12.38
N LEU A 123 9.20 -6.21 11.85
CA LEU A 123 9.40 -6.76 10.51
C LEU A 123 9.08 -5.70 9.45
N ILE A 124 7.94 -5.01 9.58
CA ILE A 124 7.56 -3.92 8.67
C ILE A 124 8.58 -2.79 8.72
N ASP A 125 9.05 -2.39 9.90
CA ASP A 125 10.09 -1.35 10.03
C ASP A 125 11.39 -1.74 9.32
N LYS A 126 11.81 -3.02 9.40
CA LYS A 126 12.98 -3.53 8.67
C LYS A 126 12.77 -3.52 7.16
N ILE A 127 11.58 -3.88 6.69
CA ILE A 127 11.25 -3.88 5.26
C ILE A 127 11.29 -2.45 4.73
N THR A 128 10.59 -1.52 5.38
CA THR A 128 10.43 -0.12 4.93
C THR A 128 11.62 0.78 5.27
N LYS A 129 12.72 0.23 5.79
CA LYS A 129 13.92 0.99 6.15
C LYS A 129 14.47 1.76 4.94
N GLY A 130 14.57 3.08 5.08
CA GLY A 130 15.02 4.01 4.03
C GLY A 130 13.91 4.97 3.59
N ALA A 131 12.65 4.55 3.67
CA ALA A 131 11.51 5.44 3.44
C ALA A 131 11.34 6.45 4.59
N LYS A 132 10.74 7.60 4.29
CA LYS A 132 10.51 8.70 5.23
C LYS A 132 9.01 8.95 5.39
N MET A 133 8.58 9.58 6.48
CA MET A 133 7.19 10.04 6.60
C MET A 133 6.83 10.95 5.42
N HIS A 134 5.66 10.71 4.83
CA HIS A 134 5.15 11.58 3.76
C HIS A 134 4.88 12.99 4.35
N PRO A 135 5.30 14.08 3.66
CA PRO A 135 5.03 15.45 4.11
C PRO A 135 3.55 15.82 4.07
#